data_AF-W7B2X8-F1
#
_entry.id   AF-W7B2X8-F1
#
_cell.length_a   1.000
_cell.length_b   1.000
_cell.length_c   1.000
_cell.angle_alpha   90.00
_cell.angle_beta   90.00
_cell.angle_gamma   90.00
#
_symmetry.space_group_name_H-M   'P 1'
#
loop_
_entity.id
_entity.type
_entity.pdbx_description
1 polymer ?
#
loop_
_entity_poly.entity_id
_entity_poly.type
_entity_poly.pdbx_seq_one_letter_code
_entity_poly.pdbx_strand_id
1 'polypeptide(L)' 'MQALKKVIPHVYSSIIDKASGDTKPEDVKTLYHIMKKLTD' A
#
# COMPACT_ATOMS: atom_id res chain seq x y z
N MET A 1 -20.00 12.98 9.86
CA MET A 1 -18.89 12.37 9.13
C MET A 1 -19.41 11.81 7.81
N GLN A 2 -18.90 12.25 6.67
CA GLN A 2 -19.28 11.66 5.38
C GLN A 2 -18.49 10.37 5.17
N ALA A 3 -19.16 9.31 4.71
CA ALA A 3 -18.50 8.07 4.33
C ALA A 3 -17.74 8.26 3.01
N LEU A 4 -16.43 8.00 3.02
CA LEU A 4 -15.59 8.01 1.83
C LEU A 4 -15.95 6.82 0.95
N LYS A 5 -16.37 7.09 -0.30
CA LYS A 5 -16.80 6.03 -1.23
C LYS A 5 -15.63 5.28 -1.88
N LYS A 6 -14.47 5.92 -2.04
CA LYS A 6 -13.26 5.36 -2.67
C LYS A 6 -12.02 5.99 -2.04
N VAL A 7 -10.97 5.19 -1.86
CA VAL A 7 -9.67 5.61 -1.33
C VAL A 7 -8.56 4.99 -2.16
N ILE A 8 -7.55 5.77 -2.55
CA ILE A 8 -6.35 5.32 -3.29
C ILE A 8 -5.11 5.84 -2.54
N PRO A 9 -4.48 5.01 -1.69
CA PRO A 9 -3.30 5.44 -0.94
C PRO A 9 -2.04 5.40 -1.81
N HIS A 10 -1.20 6.44 -1.71
CA HIS A 10 0.13 6.48 -2.31
C HIS A 10 1.16 6.17 -1.24
N VAL A 11 2.06 5.22 -1.52
CA VAL A 11 3.13 4.79 -0.61
C VAL A 11 4.43 4.82 -1.38
N TYR A 12 5.38 5.65 -0.96
CA TYR A 12 6.59 5.97 -1.73
C TYR A 12 7.83 5.34 -1.10
N SER A 13 8.78 6.16 -0.65
CA SER A 13 10.10 5.74 -0.20
C SER A 13 10.13 4.68 0.90
N SER A 14 9.02 4.48 1.64
CA SER A 14 8.91 3.46 2.67
C SER A 14 8.90 2.03 2.13
N ILE A 15 8.59 1.81 0.85
CA ILE A 15 8.54 0.48 0.21
C ILE A 15 9.52 0.34 -0.96
N ILE A 16 10.46 1.26 -1.08
CA ILE A 16 11.47 1.25 -2.13
C ILE A 16 12.74 0.59 -1.60
N ASP A 17 13.30 -0.35 -2.37
CA ASP A 17 14.64 -0.88 -2.11
C ASP A 17 15.70 0.20 -2.37
N LYS A 18 16.60 0.41 -1.42
CA LYS A 18 17.58 1.51 -1.50
C LYS A 18 18.72 1.22 -2.46
N ALA A 19 18.99 -0.04 -2.78
CA ALA A 19 20.07 -0.41 -3.67
C ALA A 19 19.64 -0.33 -5.14
N SER A 20 18.43 -0.83 -5.47
CA SER A 20 17.94 -0.81 -6.85
C SER A 20 17.06 0.39 -7.20
N GLY A 21 16.40 1.00 -6.20
CA GLY A 21 15.39 2.03 -6.41
C GLY A 21 14.02 1.48 -6.79
N ASP A 22 13.85 0.15 -6.84
CA ASP A 22 12.59 -0.48 -7.19
C ASP A 22 11.63 -0.57 -6.01
N THR A 23 10.33 -0.61 -6.30
CA THR A 23 9.34 -0.94 -5.29
C THR A 23 9.44 -2.43 -4.94
N LYS A 24 9.50 -2.73 -3.64
CA LYS A 24 9.56 -4.07 -3.08
C LYS A 24 8.24 -4.82 -3.28
N PRO A 25 8.18 -5.88 -4.11
CA PRO A 25 6.93 -6.60 -4.36
C PRO A 25 6.33 -7.25 -3.11
N GLU A 26 7.15 -7.64 -2.14
CA GLU A 26 6.73 -8.20 -0.84
C GLU A 26 5.98 -7.19 0.03
N ASP A 27 6.39 -5.92 0.00
CA ASP A 27 5.72 -4.86 0.74
C ASP A 27 4.37 -4.52 0.10
N VAL A 28 4.28 -4.55 -1.24
CA VAL A 28 3.00 -4.41 -1.97
C VAL A 28 2.03 -5.53 -1.60
N LYS A 29 2.51 -6.78 -1.51
CA LYS A 29 1.68 -7.91 -1.05
C LYS A 29 1.19 -7.67 0.37
N THR A 30 2.05 -7.24 1.28
CA THR A 30 1.67 -6.92 2.68
C THR A 30 0.58 -5.85 2.72
N LEU A 31 0.76 -4.76 1.97
CA LEU A 31 -0.23 -3.67 1.87
C LEU A 31 -1.57 -4.17 1.32
N TYR A 32 -1.56 -5.01 0.28
CA TYR A 32 -2.79 -5.60 -0.27
C TYR A 32 -3.57 -6.41 0.78
N HIS A 33 -2.91 -7.25 1.57
CA HIS A 33 -3.57 -8.04 2.61
C HIS A 33 -4.15 -7.15 3.72
N ILE A 34 -3.44 -6.08 4.10
CA ILE A 34 -3.95 -5.10 5.05
C ILE A 34 -5.19 -4.40 4.49
N MET A 35 -5.12 -3.90 3.25
CA MET A 35 -6.25 -3.23 2.60
C MET A 35 -7.47 -4.15 2.55
N LYS A 36 -7.29 -5.40 2.09
CA LYS A 36 -8.36 -6.39 2.02
C LYS A 36 -9.00 -6.63 3.39
N LYS A 37 -8.19 -6.87 4.42
CA LYS A 37 -8.67 -7.08 5.80
C LYS A 37 -9.47 -5.90 6.37
N LEU A 38 -9.19 -4.68 5.93
CA LEU A 38 -9.88 -3.47 6.40
C LEU A 38 -11.15 -3.15 5.60
N THR A 39 -11.33 -3.74 4.43
CA THR A 39 -12.48 -3.50 3.55
C THR A 39 -13.45 -4.69 3.46
N ASP A 40 -13.04 -5.86 3.93
CA ASP A 40 -13.91 -7.02 4.17
C ASP A 40 -14.79 -6.79 5.42
#